data_AF-A0A820T349-F1
#
_entry.id   AF-A0A820T349-F1
#
_cell.length_a   1.000
_cell.length_b   1.000
_cell.length_c   1.000
_cell.angle_alpha   90.00
_cell.angle_beta   90.00
_cell.angle_gamma   90.00
#
_symmetry.space_group_name_H-M   'P 1'
#
loop_
_entity.id
_entity.type
_entity.pdbx_description
1 polymer ?
#
loop_
_entity_poly.entity_id
_entity_poly.type
_entity_poly.pdbx_seq_one_letter_code
_entity_poly.pdbx_strand_id
1 'polypeptide(L)'
;HGEDVWIRHVLYLVEQGLNKCEENTKIFGKPISSVCVILDFENFSVKHLYRPVFRVISQITDTVEANYPETLGRLFLTRCPRLIPV
;
A
#
# COMPACT_ATOMS: atom_id res chain seq x y z
N HIS A 1 -11.96 -16.55 4.84
CA HIS A 1 -12.47 -15.53 5.80
C HIS A 1 -12.45 -14.15 5.13
N GLY A 2 -13.09 -13.13 5.71
CA GLY A 2 -13.15 -11.79 5.07
C GLY A 2 -11.78 -11.12 4.87
N GLU A 3 -10.77 -11.50 5.66
CA GLU A 3 -9.39 -10.97 5.59
C GLU A 3 -8.66 -11.38 4.30
N ASP A 4 -8.92 -12.59 3.78
CA ASP A 4 -8.27 -13.10 2.57
C ASP A 4 -8.63 -12.29 1.31
N VAL A 5 -9.83 -11.71 1.29
CA VAL A 5 -10.31 -10.89 0.17
C VAL A 5 -9.51 -9.59 0.09
N TRP A 6 -9.24 -8.96 1.23
CA TRP A 6 -8.45 -7.73 1.30
C TRP A 6 -7.00 -7.95 0.86
N ILE A 7 -6.38 -9.03 1.33
CA ILE A 7 -5.00 -9.36 0.95
C ILE A 7 -4.90 -9.58 -0.56
N ARG A 8 -5.80 -10.38 -1.14
CA ARG A 8 -5.84 -10.60 -2.60
C ARG A 8 -6.05 -9.31 -3.38
N HIS A 9 -6.91 -8.43 -2.88
CA HIS A 9 -7.14 -7.14 -3.54
C HIS A 9 -5.90 -6.25 -3.50
N VAL A 10 -5.18 -6.18 -2.38
CA VAL A 10 -3.93 -5.41 -2.31
C VAL A 10 -2.86 -6.00 -3.21
N LEU A 11 -2.70 -7.32 -3.24
CA LEU A 11 -1.77 -7.99 -4.17
C LEU A 11 -2.09 -7.66 -5.63
N TYR A 12 -3.37 -7.67 -5.99
CA TYR A 12 -3.80 -7.23 -7.31
C TYR A 12 -3.36 -5.78 -7.62
N LEU A 13 -3.52 -4.86 -6.67
CA LEU A 13 -3.09 -3.46 -6.85
C LEU A 13 -1.57 -3.33 -6.99
N VAL A 14 -0.79 -4.12 -6.25
CA VAL A 14 0.67 -4.16 -6.37
C VAL A 14 1.09 -4.60 -7.76
N GLU A 15 0.52 -5.70 -8.26
CA GLU A 15 0.78 -6.20 -9.63
C GLU A 15 0.43 -5.17 -10.70
N GLN A 16 -0.72 -4.50 -10.57
CA GLN A 16 -1.08 -3.41 -11.49
C GLN A 16 -0.07 -2.25 -11.43
N GLY A 17 0.42 -1.91 -10.25
CA GLY A 17 1.46 -0.89 -10.06
C GLY A 17 2.77 -1.26 -10.76
N LEU A 18 3.21 -2.51 -10.63
CA LEU A 18 4.43 -3.01 -11.27
C LEU A 18 4.32 -3.05 -12.79
N ASN A 19 3.17 -3.46 -13.33
CA ASN A 19 2.92 -3.37 -14.77
C ASN A 19 3.02 -1.92 -15.26
N LYS A 20 2.52 -0.95 -14.48
CA LYS A 20 2.65 0.48 -14.77
C LYS A 20 4.11 0.94 -14.75
N CYS A 21 4.92 0.44 -13.83
CA CYS A 21 6.35 0.70 -13.78
C CYS A 21 7.06 0.20 -15.04
N GLU A 22 6.70 -0.99 -15.55
CA GLU A 22 7.24 -1.54 -16.80
C GLU A 22 6.83 -0.69 -18.02
N GLU A 23 5.55 -0.32 -18.12
CA GLU A 23 5.04 0.59 -19.15
C GLU A 23 5.79 1.92 -19.14
N ASN A 24 5.93 2.53 -17.96
CA ASN A 24 6.61 3.80 -17.79
C ASN A 24 8.11 3.69 -18.11
N THR A 25 8.76 2.57 -17.81
CA THR A 25 10.16 2.34 -18.19
C THR A 25 10.33 2.44 -19.70
N LYS A 26 9.40 1.86 -20.48
CA LYS A 26 9.41 1.93 -21.95
C LYS A 26 9.17 3.36 -22.45
N ILE A 27 8.24 4.09 -21.82
CA ILE A 27 7.88 5.47 -22.21
C ILE A 27 9.01 6.46 -21.91
N PHE A 28 9.61 6.37 -20.72
CA PHE A 28 10.60 7.36 -20.26
C PHE A 28 12.05 6.98 -20.59
N GLY A 29 12.30 5.78 -21.13
CA GLY A 29 13.63 5.32 -21.52
C GLY A 29 14.61 5.17 -20.34
N LYS A 30 14.09 5.07 -19.11
CA LYS A 30 14.87 4.89 -17.89
C LYS A 30 14.17 3.91 -16.95
N PRO A 31 14.91 3.16 -16.12
CA PRO A 31 14.30 2.22 -15.18
C PRO A 31 13.33 2.92 -14.22
N ILE A 32 12.08 2.45 -14.20
CA ILE A 32 11.07 2.77 -13.20
C ILE A 32 10.70 1.45 -12.51
N SER A 33 11.00 1.33 -11.22
CA SER A 33 10.85 0.08 -10.46
C SER A 33 10.01 0.23 -9.19
N SER A 34 9.55 1.45 -8.89
CA SER A 34 8.85 1.74 -7.64
C SER A 34 7.56 2.51 -7.86
N VAL A 35 6.58 2.25 -7.01
CA VAL A 35 5.31 2.99 -6.96
C VAL A 35 5.32 4.05 -5.86
N CYS A 36 4.49 5.07 -6.06
CA CYS A 36 4.15 6.05 -5.03
C CYS A 36 2.73 5.80 -4.58
N VAL A 37 2.52 5.64 -3.27
CA VAL A 37 1.21 5.38 -2.67
C VAL A 37 0.77 6.60 -1.87
N ILE A 38 -0.47 7.03 -2.08
CA ILE A 38 -1.11 8.09 -1.30
C ILE A 38 -2.23 7.45 -0.49
N LEU A 39 -2.10 7.44 0.83
CA LEU A 39 -3.14 7.00 1.74
C LEU A 39 -3.85 8.21 2.30
N ASP A 40 -5.12 8.29 1.96
CA ASP A 40 -5.98 9.37 2.37
C ASP A 40 -6.87 8.95 3.52
N PHE A 41 -6.67 9.61 4.66
CA PHE A 41 -7.39 9.34 5.90
C PHE A 41 -8.62 10.24 6.09
N GLU A 42 -9.13 10.84 5.01
CA GLU A 42 -10.42 11.51 5.04
C GLU A 42 -11.52 10.58 5.60
N ASN A 43 -12.27 11.07 6.57
CA ASN A 43 -13.30 10.31 7.31
C ASN A 43 -12.78 9.10 8.11
N PHE A 44 -11.46 8.96 8.28
CA PHE A 44 -10.90 7.90 9.09
C PHE A 44 -11.04 8.20 10.58
N SER A 45 -12.01 7.54 11.23
CA SER A 45 -12.15 7.56 12.69
C SER A 45 -11.11 6.67 13.39
N VAL A 46 -10.71 7.08 14.60
CA VAL A 46 -9.89 6.29 15.52
C VAL A 46 -10.54 4.96 15.90
N LYS A 47 -11.86 4.84 15.75
CA LYS A 47 -12.58 3.57 15.94
C LYS A 47 -12.18 2.53 14.89
N HIS A 48 -11.73 2.96 13.71
CA HIS A 48 -11.17 2.07 12.68
C HIS A 48 -9.77 1.56 13.03
N LEU A 49 -9.10 2.14 14.03
CA LEU A 49 -7.83 1.67 14.59
C LEU A 49 -8.02 0.58 15.65
N TYR A 50 -9.18 -0.09 15.69
CA TYR A 50 -9.37 -1.24 16.57
C TYR A 50 -8.50 -2.42 16.12
N ARG A 51 -8.05 -3.23 17.09
CA ARG A 51 -7.05 -4.32 16.93
C ARG A 51 -7.17 -5.16 15.64
N PRO A 52 -8.34 -5.62 15.19
CA PRO A 52 -8.42 -6.46 13.99
C PRO A 52 -8.15 -5.72 12.67
N VAL A 53 -8.47 -4.43 12.53
CA VAL A 53 -8.11 -3.68 11.31
C VAL A 53 -6.60 -3.48 11.24
N PHE A 54 -5.97 -3.15 12.37
CA PHE A 54 -4.51 -3.12 12.45
C PHE A 54 -3.86 -4.46 12.12
N ARG A 55 -4.46 -5.57 12.56
CA ARG A 55 -3.97 -6.91 12.23
C ARG A 55 -3.98 -7.16 10.73
N VAL A 56 -5.07 -6.81 10.05
CA VAL A 56 -5.17 -6.96 8.59
C VAL A 56 -4.17 -6.07 7.86
N ILE A 57 -4.02 -4.80 8.28
CA ILE A 57 -3.01 -3.89 7.70
C ILE A 57 -1.60 -4.45 7.90
N SER A 58 -1.26 -4.94 9.09
CA SER A 58 0.05 -5.55 9.37
C SER A 58 0.29 -6.76 8.48
N GLN A 59 -0.68 -7.67 8.36
CA GLN A 59 -0.57 -8.83 7.48
C GLN A 59 -0.36 -8.44 6.02
N ILE A 60 -1.05 -7.40 5.55
CA ILE A 60 -0.88 -6.87 4.20
C ILE A 60 0.55 -6.33 4.03
N THR A 61 1.02 -5.50 4.96
CA THR A 61 2.39 -4.95 4.93
C THR A 61 3.42 -6.07 4.91
N ASP A 62 3.31 -7.03 5.82
CA ASP A 62 4.23 -8.17 5.91
C ASP A 62 4.23 -8.99 4.60
N THR A 63 3.05 -9.20 4.01
CA THR A 63 2.92 -9.92 2.73
C THR A 63 3.56 -9.15 1.58
N VAL A 64 3.35 -7.83 1.49
CA VAL A 64 3.93 -7.00 0.43
C VAL A 64 5.44 -6.92 0.57
N GLU A 65 5.96 -6.68 1.78
CA GLU A 65 7.40 -6.64 2.07
C GLU A 65 8.09 -7.97 1.72
N ALA A 66 7.47 -9.10 2.05
CA ALA A 66 8.06 -10.42 1.80
C ALA A 66 8.09 -10.82 0.31
N ASN A 67 7.14 -10.34 -0.50
CA ASN A 67 7.00 -10.78 -1.90
C ASN A 67 7.46 -9.72 -2.92
N TYR A 68 7.41 -8.44 -2.55
CA TYR A 68 7.69 -7.30 -3.43
C TYR A 68 8.60 -6.28 -2.74
N PRO A 69 9.79 -6.70 -2.29
CA PRO A 69 10.70 -5.81 -1.56
C PRO A 69 11.10 -4.62 -2.44
N GLU A 70 11.27 -3.45 -1.81
CA GLU A 70 11.73 -2.21 -2.46
C GLU A 70 10.82 -1.66 -3.58
N THR A 71 9.64 -2.24 -3.77
CA THR A 71 8.67 -1.77 -4.79
C THR A 71 7.90 -0.53 -4.35
N LEU A 72 7.79 -0.27 -3.04
CA LEU A 72 7.24 0.96 -2.50
C LEU A 72 8.33 2.03 -2.43
N GLY A 73 8.30 2.99 -3.35
CA GLY A 73 9.30 4.06 -3.38
C GLY A 73 8.97 5.20 -2.41
N ARG A 74 7.71 5.61 -2.35
CA ARG A 74 7.23 6.67 -1.43
C ARG A 74 5.82 6.38 -0.95
N LEU A 75 5.57 6.69 0.32
CA LEU A 75 4.26 6.63 0.95
C LEU A 75 3.91 8.00 1.51
N PHE A 76 2.81 8.58 1.06
CA PHE A 76 2.28 9.84 1.56
C PHE A 76 0.98 9.58 2.33
N LEU A 77 0.96 9.96 3.61
CA LEU A 77 -0.25 9.91 4.43
C LEU A 77 -0.87 11.31 4.47
N THR A 78 -2.10 11.47 3.99
CA THR A 78 -2.80 12.75 4.00
C THR A 78 -3.95 12.72 5.00
N ARG A 79 -4.22 13.86 5.66
CA ARG A 79 -5.33 14.00 6.64
C ARG A 79 -5.29 12.97 7.78
N CYS A 80 -4.10 12.49 8.11
CA CYS A 80 -3.89 11.47 9.12
C CYS A 80 -4.37 11.93 10.51
N PRO A 81 -5.09 11.10 11.29
CA PRO A 81 -5.42 11.42 12.66
C PRO A 81 -4.15 11.60 13.51
N ARG A 82 -4.22 12.47 14.52
CA ARG A 82 -3.10 12.80 15.45
C ARG A 82 -2.60 11.63 16.31
N LEU A 83 -3.08 10.40 16.10
CA LEU A 83 -2.72 9.20 16.87
C LEU A 83 -1.65 8.35 16.21
N ILE A 84 -1.29 8.63 14.95
CA ILE A 84 -0.11 8.00 14.33
C ILE A 84 1.12 8.82 14.78
N PRO A 85 2.06 8.21 15.52
CA PRO A 85 3.28 8.91 15.90
C PRO A 85 4.05 9.34 14.65
N VAL A 86 4.51 10.58 14.65
CA VAL A 86 5.43 11.15 13.65
C VAL A 86 6.87 10.89 14.02
#